data_AF-A0A929SJ05-F1
#
_entry.id   AF-A0A929SJ05-F1
#
_cell.length_a   1.000
_cell.length_b   1.000
_cell.length_c   1.000
_cell.angle_alpha   90.00
_cell.angle_beta   90.00
_cell.angle_gamma   90.00
#
_symmetry.space_group_name_H-M   'P 1'
#
loop_
_entity.id
_entity.type
_entity.pdbx_description
1 polymer ?
#
loop_
_entity_poly.entity_id
_entity_poly.type
_entity_poly.pdbx_seq_one_letter_code
_entity_poly.pdbx_strand_id
1 'polypeptide(L)'
;FSNLKFDKLSKQRGHYLITEYKKSLKNELAGKMQLLFYVYILKTGLNLKEVKGKLISGKKVILVEDSSENFALIEQILSEITLLVNLERPPKFTQGKFCANCAYSGYCAS
;
A
#
# COMPACT_ATOMS: atom_id res chain seq x y z
N PHE A 1 2.23 -12.48 10.51
CA PHE A 1 0.97 -12.16 9.78
C PHE A 1 -0.19 -11.69 10.66
N SER A 2 -0.12 -11.72 11.99
CA SER A 2 -1.27 -11.49 12.89
C SER A 2 -1.92 -10.09 12.81
N ASN A 3 -1.28 -9.12 12.16
CA ASN A 3 -1.75 -7.73 12.12
C ASN A 3 -2.26 -7.28 10.74
N LEU A 4 -2.28 -8.16 9.73
CA LEU A 4 -2.86 -7.83 8.43
C LEU A 4 -4.37 -7.98 8.46
N LYS A 5 -5.08 -6.90 8.11
CA LYS A 5 -6.54 -6.88 8.01
C LYS A 5 -6.94 -6.60 6.56
N PHE A 6 -7.53 -7.60 5.93
CA PHE A 6 -8.11 -7.50 4.60
C PHE A 6 -9.61 -7.26 4.73
N ASP A 7 -10.19 -6.46 3.84
CA ASP A 7 -11.66 -6.39 3.74
C ASP A 7 -12.23 -7.72 3.24
N LYS A 8 -11.61 -8.31 2.20
CA LYS A 8 -11.97 -9.62 1.67
C LYS A 8 -10.76 -10.33 1.05
N LEU A 9 -10.60 -11.60 1.38
CA LEU A 9 -9.68 -12.53 0.73
C LEU A 9 -10.48 -13.71 0.16
N SER A 10 -10.26 -14.04 -1.10
CA SER A 10 -10.94 -15.15 -1.78
C SER A 10 -9.95 -16.07 -2.46
N LYS A 11 -10.13 -17.38 -2.29
CA LYS A 11 -9.37 -18.38 -3.04
C LYS A 11 -10.13 -18.69 -4.34
N GLN A 12 -9.48 -18.46 -5.47
CA GLN A 12 -9.97 -18.86 -6.77
C GLN A 12 -9.20 -20.11 -7.25
N ARG A 13 -9.63 -20.73 -8.35
CA ARG A 13 -8.93 -21.88 -8.92
C ARG A 13 -7.53 -21.44 -9.37
N GLY A 14 -6.52 -21.76 -8.57
CA GLY A 14 -5.11 -21.51 -8.86
C GLY A 14 -4.49 -20.26 -8.23
N HIS A 15 -5.28 -19.30 -7.74
CA HIS A 15 -4.76 -18.04 -7.20
C HIS A 15 -5.59 -17.48 -6.04
N TYR A 16 -5.03 -16.53 -5.31
CA TYR A 16 -5.75 -15.74 -4.30
C TYR A 16 -6.10 -14.36 -4.83
N LEU A 17 -7.28 -13.85 -4.50
CA LEU A 17 -7.73 -12.50 -4.81
C LEU A 17 -8.02 -11.74 -3.52
N ILE A 18 -7.28 -10.66 -3.31
CA ILE A 18 -7.56 -9.67 -2.26
C ILE A 18 -8.50 -8.61 -2.86
N THR A 19 -9.59 -8.29 -2.17
CA THR A 19 -10.45 -7.17 -2.55
C THR A 19 -10.49 -6.15 -1.42
N GLU A 20 -10.20 -4.90 -1.74
CA GLU A 20 -10.22 -3.76 -0.82
C GLU A 20 -11.29 -2.76 -1.27
N TYR A 21 -12.08 -2.26 -0.35
CA TYR A 21 -13.14 -1.29 -0.61
C TYR A 21 -12.78 0.07 -0.03
N LYS A 22 -12.92 1.12 -0.84
CA LYS A 22 -12.73 2.51 -0.41
C LYS A 22 -13.98 3.32 -0.67
N LYS A 23 -14.33 4.17 0.29
CA LYS A 23 -15.41 5.16 0.13
C LYS A 23 -15.10 6.17 -0.97
N SER A 24 -13.82 6.56 -1.11
CA SER A 24 -13.34 7.42 -2.18
C SER A 24 -11.91 7.06 -2.55
N LEU A 25 -11.56 7.24 -3.82
CA LEU A 25 -10.19 7.14 -4.31
C LEU A 25 -9.63 8.53 -4.67
N LYS A 26 -9.77 9.52 -3.79
CA LYS A 26 -9.14 10.85 -4.00
C LYS A 26 -7.61 10.74 -4.15
N ASN A 27 -7.01 9.75 -3.50
CA ASN A 27 -5.62 9.35 -3.70
C ASN A 27 -5.56 7.88 -4.15
N GLU A 28 -5.65 7.67 -5.47
CA GLU A 28 -5.61 6.34 -6.08
C GLU A 28 -4.29 5.62 -5.83
N LEU A 29 -3.18 6.36 -5.84
CA LEU A 29 -1.86 5.79 -5.63
C LEU A 29 -1.75 5.17 -4.24
N ALA A 30 -2.21 5.87 -3.20
CA ALA A 30 -2.21 5.32 -1.84
C ALA A 30 -3.01 4.02 -1.74
N GLY A 31 -4.20 3.96 -2.37
CA GLY A 31 -5.00 2.74 -2.41
C GLY A 31 -4.31 1.60 -3.17
N LYS A 32 -3.68 1.90 -4.31
CA LYS A 32 -2.88 0.93 -5.08
C LYS A 32 -1.71 0.40 -4.26
N MET A 33 -0.95 1.26 -3.59
CA MET A 33 0.22 0.88 -2.79
C MET A 33 -0.16 0.02 -1.58
N GLN A 34 -1.25 0.35 -0.89
CA GLN A 34 -1.78 -0.50 0.19
C GLN A 34 -2.09 -1.92 -0.32
N LEU A 35 -2.83 -2.01 -1.44
CA LEU A 35 -3.22 -3.30 -2.00
C LEU A 35 -2.01 -4.07 -2.55
N LEU A 36 -1.05 -3.39 -3.16
CA LEU A 36 0.21 -3.97 -3.63
C LEU A 36 1.01 -4.57 -2.47
N PHE A 37 1.09 -3.87 -1.33
CA PHE A 37 1.75 -4.39 -0.14
C PHE A 37 1.11 -5.71 0.33
N TYR A 38 -0.22 -5.82 0.30
CA TYR A 38 -0.91 -7.07 0.62
C TYR A 38 -0.60 -8.20 -0.36
N VAL A 39 -0.62 -7.91 -1.67
CA VAL A 39 -0.25 -8.88 -2.71
C VAL A 39 1.17 -9.38 -2.49
N TYR A 40 2.12 -8.46 -2.26
CA TYR A 40 3.52 -8.76 -2.00
C TYR A 40 3.69 -9.68 -0.80
N ILE A 41 3.16 -9.30 0.37
CA ILE A 41 3.32 -10.07 1.61
C ILE A 41 2.70 -11.47 1.52
N LEU A 42 1.54 -11.63 0.86
CA LEU A 42 0.96 -12.95 0.67
C LEU A 42 1.77 -13.79 -0.32
N LYS A 43 2.26 -13.20 -1.41
CA LYS A 43 3.05 -13.91 -2.42
C LYS A 43 4.37 -14.41 -1.83
N THR A 44 5.15 -13.52 -1.23
CA THR A 44 6.50 -13.82 -0.72
C THR A 44 6.45 -14.53 0.63
N GLY A 45 5.55 -14.12 1.51
CA GLY A 45 5.47 -14.65 2.87
C GLY A 45 4.83 -16.03 2.97
N LEU A 46 3.92 -16.39 2.05
CA LEU A 46 3.26 -17.71 2.01
C LEU A 46 3.65 -18.54 0.78
N ASN A 47 4.60 -18.05 -0.02
CA ASN A 47 5.09 -18.69 -1.25
C ASN A 47 3.96 -19.12 -2.20
N LEU A 48 2.95 -18.26 -2.36
CA LEU A 48 1.78 -18.54 -3.19
C LEU A 48 2.15 -18.49 -4.67
N LYS A 49 1.50 -19.30 -5.50
CA LYS A 49 1.77 -19.32 -6.94
C LYS A 49 1.30 -18.07 -7.66
N GLU A 50 0.18 -17.49 -7.26
CA GLU A 50 -0.42 -16.32 -7.90
C GLU A 50 -1.31 -15.58 -6.89
N VAL A 51 -1.15 -14.27 -6.81
CA VAL A 51 -1.94 -13.39 -5.94
C VAL A 51 -2.32 -12.13 -6.71
N LYS A 52 -3.61 -11.78 -6.70
CA LYS A 52 -4.14 -10.58 -7.34
C LYS A 52 -4.83 -9.67 -6.34
N GLY A 53 -4.85 -8.39 -6.67
CA GLY A 53 -5.54 -7.36 -5.91
C GLY A 53 -6.65 -6.71 -6.74
N LYS A 54 -7.77 -6.39 -6.09
CA LYS A 54 -8.86 -5.61 -6.64
C LYS A 54 -9.28 -4.50 -5.68
N LEU A 55 -9.05 -3.25 -6.05
CA LEU A 55 -9.46 -2.07 -5.30
C LEU A 55 -10.75 -1.50 -5.90
N ILE A 56 -11.77 -1.31 -5.07
CA ILE A 56 -13.11 -0.90 -5.49
C ILE A 56 -13.54 0.39 -4.79
N SER A 57 -14.07 1.36 -5.55
CA SER A 57 -14.73 2.55 -5.02
C SER A 57 -15.90 2.94 -5.90
N GLY A 58 -17.12 2.66 -5.45
CA GLY A 58 -18.32 2.80 -6.27
C GLY A 58 -18.23 1.92 -7.52
N LYS A 59 -18.36 2.54 -8.71
CA LYS A 59 -18.22 1.84 -10.00
C LYS A 59 -16.76 1.66 -10.45
N LYS A 60 -15.81 2.34 -9.81
CA LYS A 60 -14.40 2.28 -10.20
C LYS A 60 -13.74 1.02 -9.63
N VAL A 61 -13.02 0.32 -10.50
CA VAL A 61 -12.25 -0.89 -10.17
C VAL A 61 -10.82 -0.68 -10.65
N ILE A 62 -9.85 -0.96 -9.79
CA ILE A 62 -8.42 -0.95 -10.10
C ILE A 62 -7.87 -2.32 -9.76
N LEU A 63 -7.11 -2.91 -10.69
CA LEU A 63 -6.45 -4.20 -10.50
C LEU A 63 -4.96 -3.99 -10.16
N VAL A 64 -4.43 -4.89 -9.35
CA VAL A 64 -3.01 -4.94 -8.98
C VAL A 64 -2.55 -6.39 -9.13
N GLU A 65 -1.53 -6.61 -9.94
CA GLU A 65 -0.99 -7.94 -10.24
C GLU A 65 0.35 -8.16 -9.53
N ASP A 66 0.71 -9.43 -9.31
CA ASP A 66 1.99 -9.85 -8.72
C ASP A 66 3.15 -9.89 -9.75
N SER A 67 3.31 -8.79 -10.48
CA SER A 67 4.37 -8.64 -11.47
C SER A 67 5.73 -8.30 -10.85
N SER A 68 6.80 -8.59 -11.59
CA SER A 68 8.18 -8.24 -11.20
C SER A 68 8.36 -6.73 -11.02
N GLU A 69 7.78 -5.91 -11.90
CA GLU A 69 7.81 -4.45 -11.81
C GLU A 69 7.17 -3.93 -10.52
N ASN A 70 5.98 -4.44 -10.19
CA ASN A 70 5.27 -4.08 -8.97
C ASN A 70 6.05 -4.50 -7.72
N PHE A 71 6.75 -5.63 -7.79
CA PHE A 71 7.54 -6.12 -6.66
C PHE A 71 8.84 -5.34 -6.49
N ALA A 72 9.52 -4.98 -7.58
CA ALA A 72 10.65 -4.06 -7.52
C ALA A 72 10.22 -2.70 -6.92
N LEU A 73 9.05 -2.19 -7.30
CA LEU A 73 8.51 -0.95 -6.75
C LEU A 73 8.24 -1.04 -5.24
N ILE A 74 7.56 -2.08 -4.76
CA ILE A 74 7.24 -2.19 -3.33
C ILE A 74 8.50 -2.44 -2.49
N GLU A 75 9.47 -3.20 -3.00
CA GLU A 75 10.76 -3.42 -2.34
C GLU A 75 11.57 -2.14 -2.23
N GLN A 76 11.61 -1.33 -3.30
CA GLN A 76 12.21 0.00 -3.27
C GLN A 76 11.55 0.88 -2.20
N ILE A 77 10.22 0.96 -2.19
CA ILE A 77 9.47 1.76 -1.20
C ILE A 77 9.72 1.28 0.22
N LEU A 78 9.74 -0.04 0.46
CA LEU A 78 10.04 -0.60 1.78
C LEU A 78 11.47 -0.30 2.23
N SER A 79 12.44 -0.32 1.31
CA SER A 79 13.82 0.10 1.57
C SER A 79 13.89 1.58 1.95
N GLU A 80 13.23 2.45 1.18
CA GLU A 80 13.16 3.89 1.47
C GLU A 80 12.51 4.19 2.83
N ILE A 81 11.40 3.51 3.16
CA ILE A 81 10.75 3.63 4.47
C ILE A 81 11.69 3.18 5.59
N THR A 82 12.42 2.08 5.39
CA THR A 82 13.37 1.56 6.37
C THR A 82 14.50 2.56 6.60
N LEU A 83 15.05 3.15 5.55
CA LEU A 83 16.06 4.20 5.67
C LEU A 83 15.51 5.43 6.40
N LEU A 84 14.29 5.86 6.07
CA LEU A 84 13.63 7.03 6.67
C LEU A 84 13.40 6.85 8.18
N VAL A 85 12.89 5.70 8.60
CA VAL A 85 12.58 5.42 10.02
C VAL A 85 13.84 5.29 10.88
N ASN A 86 14.98 4.91 10.28
CA ASN A 86 16.25 4.77 10.98
C ASN A 86 17.11 6.05 10.99
N LEU A 87 16.60 7.18 10.47
CA LEU A 87 17.29 8.45 10.63
C LEU A 87 17.33 8.85 12.10
N GLU A 88 18.46 9.36 12.57
CA GLU A 88 18.59 9.89 13.95
C GLU A 88 17.59 11.02 14.22
N ARG A 89 17.26 11.79 13.17
CA ARG A 89 16.30 12.89 13.21
C ARG A 89 15.41 12.85 11.96
N PRO A 90 14.13 13.26 12.07
CA PRO A 90 13.27 13.34 10.90
C PRO A 90 13.86 14.30 9.85
N PRO A 91 13.54 14.11 8.55
CA PRO A 91 13.96 15.04 7.51
C PRO A 91 13.52 16.48 7.81
N LYS A 92 14.29 17.44 7.32
CA LYS A 92 13.94 18.86 7.46
C LYS A 92 12.56 19.11 6.85
N PHE A 93 11.71 19.78 7.62
CA PHE A 93 10.37 20.14 7.18
C PHE A 93 10.40 20.94 5.87
N THR A 94 9.54 20.54 4.93
CA THR A 94 9.25 21.29 3.71
C THR A 94 7.74 21.35 3.51
N GLN A 95 7.23 22.53 3.17
CA GLN A 95 5.79 22.72 2.99
C GLN A 95 5.33 22.09 1.67
N GLY A 96 4.42 21.12 1.76
CA GLY A 96 3.81 20.43 0.62
C GLY A 96 2.30 20.66 0.51
N LYS A 97 1.72 20.19 -0.61
CA LYS A 97 0.27 20.32 -0.89
C LYS A 97 -0.61 19.66 0.18
N PHE A 98 -0.12 18.62 0.84
CA PHE A 98 -0.85 17.90 1.88
C PHE A 98 -0.83 18.61 3.24
N CYS A 99 0.07 19.58 3.45
CA CYS A 99 0.22 20.27 4.73
C CYS A 99 -1.02 21.08 5.12
N ALA A 100 -1.76 21.61 4.14
CA ALA A 100 -2.92 22.48 4.36
C ALA A 100 -4.03 21.83 5.20
N ASN A 101 -4.18 20.51 5.13
CA ASN A 101 -5.16 19.74 5.90
C ASN A 101 -4.50 18.67 6.79
N CYS A 102 -3.19 18.78 7.03
CA CYS A 102 -2.45 17.80 7.82
C CYS A 102 -2.75 17.99 9.31
N ALA A 103 -3.26 16.94 9.97
CA ALA A 103 -3.55 16.95 11.40
C ALA A 103 -2.29 17.14 12.28
N TYR A 104 -1.11 16.95 11.72
CA TYR A 104 0.18 17.04 12.41
C TYR A 104 0.96 18.33 12.10
N SER A 105 0.39 19.28 11.36
CA SER A 105 1.10 20.49 10.91
C SER A 105 1.77 21.28 12.05
N GLY A 106 1.13 21.35 13.22
CA GLY A 106 1.66 22.02 14.41
C GLY A 106 2.94 21.37 14.97
N TYR A 107 3.15 20.07 14.75
CA TYR A 107 4.34 19.34 15.19
C TYR A 107 5.47 19.36 14.16
N CYS A 108 5.19 19.69 12.90
CA CYS A 108 6.21 19.67 11.84
C CYS A 108 6.93 21.02 11.69
N ALA A 109 6.29 22.12 12.08
CA ALA A 109 6.80 23.48 11.90
C ALA A 109 7.47 24.06 13.16
N SER A 110 7.50 23.29 14.25
CA SER A 110 8.24 23.59 15.49
C SER A 110 9.60 22.89 15.48
#